data_AF-B6TFZ7-F1
#
_entry.id   AF-B6TFZ7-F1
#
_cell.length_a   1.000
_cell.length_b   1.000
_cell.length_c   1.000
_cell.angle_alpha   90.00
_cell.angle_beta   90.00
_cell.angle_gamma   90.00
#
_symmetry.space_group_name_H-M   'P 1'
#
loop_
_entity.id
_entity.type
_entity.pdbx_description
1 polymer ?
#
loop_
_entity_poly.entity_id
_entity_poly.type
_entity_poly.pdbx_seq_one_letter_code
_entity_poly.pdbx_strand_id
1 'polypeptide(L)'
;MARTREKLTLLVAAVAVGLLLAGGAVAIDDLVTDGPGVGADSRPVGRAQGTYMLSSQHEEVIVVSITVVLTAGPYNGSTLVVAGRDRIYDQTRELAVVGGTGGLRGASGYVLWTTAKVWSEVHMVLELDVHASVPLPDEDDDDNDVLVLGSRDA
;
A
#
# COMPACT_ATOMS: atom_id res chain seq x y z
N MET A 1 2.09 5.22 -21.86
CA MET A 1 2.20 4.68 -20.49
C MET A 1 3.16 3.51 -20.47
N ALA A 2 4.14 3.54 -19.56
CA ALA A 2 4.94 2.36 -19.26
C ALA A 2 4.19 1.49 -18.24
N ARG A 3 4.04 0.20 -18.54
CA ARG A 3 3.36 -0.75 -17.65
C ARG A 3 4.41 -1.57 -16.92
N THR A 4 4.41 -1.51 -15.59
CA THR A 4 5.30 -2.34 -14.77
C THR A 4 4.44 -3.35 -14.01
N ARG A 5 4.89 -4.60 -13.96
CA ARG A 5 4.33 -5.60 -13.06
C ARG A 5 5.40 -5.99 -12.05
N GLU A 6 5.14 -5.75 -10.77
CA GLU A 6 6.01 -6.19 -9.69
C GLU A 6 5.20 -6.95 -8.65
N LYS A 7 5.76 -8.08 -8.20
CA LYS A 7 5.26 -8.79 -7.04
C LYS A 7 6.03 -8.32 -5.82
N LEU A 8 5.32 -7.76 -4.84
CA LEU A 8 5.86 -7.40 -3.54
C LEU A 8 5.23 -8.32 -2.49
N THR A 9 5.95 -8.62 -1.41
CA THR A 9 5.36 -9.34 -0.27
C THR A 9 5.33 -8.41 0.93
N LEU A 10 4.15 -8.24 1.52
CA LEU A 10 3.99 -7.38 2.69
C LEU A 10 3.81 -8.25 3.93
N LEU A 11 4.77 -8.18 4.85
CA LEU A 11 4.54 -8.66 6.20
C LEU A 11 3.72 -7.62 6.95
N VAL A 12 2.40 -7.76 6.84
CA VAL A 12 1.45 -6.97 7.63
C VAL A 12 1.36 -7.55 9.04
N ALA A 13 1.44 -6.70 10.06
CA ALA A 13 0.91 -7.04 11.36
C ALA A 13 -0.59 -6.74 11.29
N ALA A 14 -1.38 -7.77 10.96
CA ALA A 14 -2.80 -7.61 10.74
C ALA A 14 -3.50 -7.00 11.96
N VAL A 15 -4.32 -6.00 11.74
CA VAL A 15 -5.10 -5.38 12.80
C VAL A 15 -6.13 -6.37 13.32
N ALA A 16 -6.13 -6.54 14.65
CA ALA A 16 -7.10 -7.33 15.40
C ALA A 16 -8.51 -6.76 15.23
N VAL A 17 -9.26 -7.26 14.24
CA VAL A 17 -10.65 -6.85 13.99
C VAL A 17 -11.52 -7.06 15.22
N GLY A 18 -11.28 -8.14 15.98
CA GLY A 18 -12.00 -8.45 17.22
C GLY A 18 -11.81 -7.46 18.37
N LEU A 19 -10.78 -6.59 18.34
CA LEU A 19 -10.57 -5.57 19.38
C LEU A 19 -11.16 -4.20 19.04
N LEU A 20 -11.50 -3.95 17.77
CA LEU A 20 -12.00 -2.65 17.33
C LEU A 20 -13.52 -2.67 17.29
N LEU A 21 -14.13 -1.71 17.97
CA LEU A 21 -15.54 -1.39 17.79
C LEU A 21 -15.74 -0.77 16.39
N ALA A 22 -17.00 -0.73 15.92
CA ALA A 22 -17.33 -0.06 14.67
C ALA A 22 -16.77 1.39 14.63
N GLY A 23 -16.10 1.76 13.53
CA GLY A 23 -15.41 3.04 13.40
C GLY A 23 -14.03 3.11 14.08
N GLY A 24 -13.60 2.06 14.76
CA GLY A 24 -12.25 1.94 15.29
C GLY A 24 -11.21 1.95 14.17
N ALA A 25 -10.12 2.68 14.38
CA ALA A 25 -8.99 2.76 13.47
C ALA A 25 -7.68 2.46 14.18
N VAL A 26 -6.73 1.90 13.45
CA VAL A 26 -5.38 1.59 13.94
C VAL A 26 -4.37 2.13 12.95
N ALA A 27 -3.35 2.80 13.48
CA ALA A 27 -2.17 3.19 12.71
C ALA A 27 -1.24 1.98 12.57
N ILE A 28 -0.70 1.77 11.38
CA ILE A 28 0.21 0.67 11.08
C ILE A 28 1.58 1.20 10.64
N ASP A 29 2.60 0.40 10.89
CA ASP A 29 3.95 0.57 10.37
C ASP A 29 4.57 -0.83 10.25
N ASP A 30 4.36 -1.43 9.07
CA ASP A 30 4.54 -2.86 8.79
C ASP A 30 5.72 -3.12 7.85
N LEU A 31 6.37 -4.27 7.97
CA LEU A 31 7.57 -4.58 7.19
C LEU A 31 7.17 -5.06 5.78
N VAL A 32 7.81 -4.54 4.73
CA VAL A 32 7.69 -5.06 3.36
C VAL A 32 8.95 -5.85 3.03
N THR A 33 8.80 -7.02 2.42
CA THR A 33 9.90 -7.87 1.98
C THR A 33 9.74 -8.32 0.52
N ASP A 34 10.81 -8.85 -0.08
CA ASP A 34 10.79 -9.39 -1.45
C ASP A 34 10.28 -10.84 -1.56
N GLY A 35 9.75 -11.42 -0.48
CA GLY A 35 9.20 -12.77 -0.48
C GLY A 35 8.40 -13.14 0.77
N PRO A 36 7.71 -14.29 0.76
CA PRO A 36 6.79 -14.72 1.81
C PRO A 36 7.46 -15.26 3.08
N GLY A 37 8.77 -15.48 3.05
CA GLY A 37 9.53 -16.05 4.16
C GLY A 37 9.71 -15.03 5.28
N VAL A 38 9.24 -15.33 6.48
CA VAL A 38 9.60 -14.55 7.68
C VAL A 38 10.87 -15.14 8.26
N GLY A 39 12.03 -14.77 7.71
CA GLY A 39 13.32 -15.37 8.06
C GLY A 39 14.45 -15.05 7.07
N ALA A 40 15.53 -15.82 7.14
CA ALA A 40 16.80 -15.57 6.44
C ALA A 40 16.72 -15.48 4.90
N ASP A 41 15.63 -15.97 4.30
CA ASP A 41 15.45 -16.03 2.85
C ASP A 41 14.61 -14.87 2.27
N SER A 42 14.19 -13.91 3.09
CA SER A 42 13.46 -12.73 2.61
C SER A 42 14.09 -11.44 3.10
N ARG A 43 14.31 -10.53 2.17
CA ARG A 43 15.01 -9.27 2.44
C ARG A 43 14.01 -8.14 2.64
N PRO A 44 14.20 -7.30 3.65
CA PRO A 44 13.48 -6.03 3.78
C PRO A 44 13.61 -5.18 2.50
N VAL A 45 12.48 -4.74 1.95
CA VAL A 45 12.44 -3.83 0.80
C VAL A 45 11.68 -2.53 1.08
N GLY A 46 11.06 -2.40 2.26
CA GLY A 46 10.35 -1.19 2.63
C GLY A 46 9.49 -1.31 3.88
N ARG A 47 8.62 -0.32 4.07
CA ARG A 47 7.57 -0.33 5.11
C ARG A 47 6.21 0.06 4.55
N ALA A 48 5.12 -0.51 5.06
CA ALA A 48 3.76 -0.02 4.79
C ALA A 48 3.26 0.78 6.00
N GLN A 49 2.90 2.04 5.76
CA GLN A 49 2.54 2.99 6.79
C GLN A 49 1.17 3.59 6.48
N GLY A 50 0.29 3.68 7.48
CA GLY A 50 -1.03 4.25 7.27
C GLY A 50 -2.04 3.78 8.29
N THR A 51 -3.28 3.53 7.87
CA THR A 51 -4.37 3.15 8.75
C THR A 51 -5.25 2.05 8.19
N TYR A 52 -5.74 1.22 9.10
CA TYR A 52 -6.88 0.33 8.88
C TYR A 52 -8.04 0.79 9.76
N MET A 53 -9.25 0.84 9.23
CA MET A 53 -10.45 1.22 9.98
C MET A 53 -11.62 0.28 9.68
N LEU A 54 -12.31 -0.19 10.71
CA LEU A 54 -13.56 -0.93 10.52
C LEU A 54 -14.66 0.00 10.03
N SER A 55 -15.08 -0.21 8.79
CA SER A 55 -15.88 0.77 8.03
C SER A 55 -17.26 0.25 7.63
N SER A 56 -17.69 -0.90 8.15
CA SER A 56 -19.00 -1.48 7.86
C SER A 56 -19.75 -1.81 9.15
N GLN A 57 -21.07 -1.57 9.13
CA GLN A 57 -21.99 -1.88 10.23
C GLN A 57 -22.63 -3.27 10.10
N HIS A 58 -22.41 -3.96 8.98
CA HIS A 58 -23.12 -5.20 8.63
C HIS A 58 -22.19 -6.36 8.26
N GLU A 59 -20.93 -6.06 7.97
CA GLU A 59 -19.92 -7.03 7.51
C GLU A 59 -18.58 -6.66 8.16
N GLU A 60 -17.69 -7.63 8.32
CA GLU A 60 -16.31 -7.37 8.74
C GLU A 60 -15.50 -6.86 7.56
N VAL A 61 -15.44 -5.53 7.47
CA VAL A 61 -14.79 -4.81 6.37
C VAL A 61 -13.90 -3.73 6.95
N ILE A 62 -12.68 -3.69 6.45
CA ILE A 62 -11.72 -2.63 6.72
C ILE A 62 -11.66 -1.71 5.50
N VAL A 63 -11.58 -0.40 5.73
CA VAL A 63 -11.01 0.52 4.75
C VAL A 63 -9.51 0.64 5.02
N VAL A 64 -8.74 0.38 3.97
CA VAL A 64 -7.29 0.44 3.96
C VAL A 64 -6.87 1.75 3.32
N SER A 65 -5.96 2.47 3.98
CA SER A 65 -5.26 3.61 3.39
C SER A 65 -3.80 3.56 3.85
N ILE A 66 -2.91 3.15 2.94
CA ILE A 66 -1.50 2.94 3.25
C ILE A 66 -0.60 3.53 2.18
N THR A 67 0.60 3.92 2.61
CA THR A 67 1.73 4.26 1.75
C THR A 67 2.82 3.21 1.96
N VAL A 68 3.20 2.53 0.88
CA VAL A 68 4.34 1.62 0.84
C VAL A 68 5.58 2.44 0.52
N VAL A 69 6.46 2.58 1.50
CA VAL A 69 7.75 3.28 1.41
C VAL A 69 8.82 2.27 1.00
N LEU A 70 9.35 2.39 -0.21
CA LEU A 70 10.33 1.46 -0.77
C LEU A 70 11.76 1.94 -0.47
N THR A 71 12.59 1.05 0.05
CA THR A 71 13.97 1.35 0.48
C THR A 71 15.01 0.47 -0.23
N ALA A 72 14.58 -0.33 -1.22
CA ALA A 72 15.45 -1.21 -1.99
C ALA A 72 14.91 -1.38 -3.42
N GLY A 73 15.73 -1.99 -4.28
CA GLY A 73 15.35 -2.28 -5.67
C GLY A 73 15.31 -1.04 -6.57
N PRO A 74 14.67 -1.16 -7.77
CA PRO A 74 14.66 -0.10 -8.78
C PRO A 74 13.87 1.15 -8.34
N TYR A 75 12.97 1.00 -7.37
CA TYR A 75 12.13 2.06 -6.84
C TYR A 75 12.57 2.55 -5.45
N ASN A 76 13.83 2.33 -5.07
CA ASN A 76 14.37 2.83 -3.81
C ASN A 76 14.15 4.35 -3.65
N GLY A 77 13.59 4.77 -2.52
CA GLY A 77 13.23 6.16 -2.22
C GLY A 77 11.88 6.60 -2.81
N SER A 78 11.19 5.72 -3.53
CA SER A 78 9.83 5.97 -4.04
C SER A 78 8.78 5.46 -3.08
N THR A 79 7.54 5.89 -3.28
CA THR A 79 6.38 5.36 -2.56
C THR A 79 5.26 4.94 -3.49
N LEU A 80 4.44 3.99 -3.04
CA LEU A 80 3.19 3.57 -3.69
C LEU A 80 2.05 3.78 -2.70
N VAL A 81 0.94 4.38 -3.14
CA VAL A 81 -0.24 4.61 -2.30
C VAL A 81 -1.33 3.63 -2.66
N VAL A 82 -1.79 2.87 -1.67
CA VAL A 82 -2.86 1.88 -1.82
C VAL A 82 -4.04 2.30 -0.95
N ALA A 83 -5.23 2.31 -1.54
CA ALA A 83 -6.47 2.58 -0.83
C ALA A 83 -7.57 1.65 -1.32
N GLY A 84 -8.40 1.14 -0.41
CA GLY A 84 -9.51 0.31 -0.82
C GLY A 84 -10.26 -0.36 0.30
N ARG A 85 -11.27 -1.14 -0.10
CA ARG A 85 -12.15 -1.89 0.79
C ARG A 85 -11.66 -3.32 0.90
N ASP A 86 -11.33 -3.75 2.10
CA ASP A 86 -10.84 -5.08 2.41
C ASP A 86 -11.91 -5.89 3.17
N ARG A 87 -12.47 -6.91 2.52
CA ARG A 87 -13.26 -7.95 3.19
C ARG A 87 -12.28 -8.97 3.75
N ILE A 88 -12.04 -8.92 5.05
CA ILE A 88 -10.92 -9.62 5.72
C ILE A 88 -10.94 -11.15 5.48
N TYR A 89 -12.13 -11.73 5.32
CA TYR A 89 -12.30 -13.17 5.13
C TYR A 89 -12.24 -13.64 3.67
N ASP A 90 -12.20 -12.71 2.71
CA ASP A 90 -11.96 -13.07 1.32
C ASP A 90 -10.49 -13.45 1.15
N GLN A 91 -10.21 -14.54 0.43
CA GLN A 91 -8.83 -15.02 0.26
C GLN A 91 -7.95 -13.98 -0.46
N THR A 92 -8.49 -13.39 -1.53
CA THR A 92 -7.82 -12.38 -2.36
C THR A 92 -8.76 -11.19 -2.53
N ARG A 93 -8.24 -9.99 -2.30
CA ARG A 93 -8.99 -8.73 -2.40
C ARG A 93 -8.27 -7.79 -3.36
N GLU A 94 -9.03 -7.05 -4.12
CA GLU A 94 -8.50 -6.03 -5.01
C GLU A 94 -8.62 -4.66 -4.36
N LEU A 95 -7.50 -3.96 -4.20
CA LEU A 95 -7.45 -2.59 -3.71
C LEU A 95 -6.84 -1.69 -4.79
N ALA A 96 -7.21 -0.41 -4.80
CA ALA A 96 -6.72 0.53 -5.80
C ALA A 96 -5.30 1.00 -5.45
N VAL A 97 -4.45 1.05 -6.47
CA VAL A 97 -3.24 1.88 -6.45
C VAL A 97 -3.67 3.26 -6.92
N VAL A 98 -3.63 4.22 -6.00
CA VAL A 98 -4.18 5.58 -6.22
C VAL A 98 -3.09 6.63 -6.43
N GLY A 99 -1.82 6.25 -6.32
CA GLY A 99 -0.72 7.18 -6.52
C GLY A 99 0.64 6.57 -6.19
N GLY A 100 1.65 7.42 -6.31
CA GLY A 100 3.02 7.14 -5.89
C GLY A 100 3.90 8.38 -5.99
N THR A 101 5.13 8.26 -5.52
CA THR A 101 6.15 9.32 -5.55
C THR A 101 7.45 8.80 -6.17
N GLY A 102 8.41 9.70 -6.43
CA GLY A 102 9.69 9.31 -7.02
C GLY A 102 9.52 8.66 -8.39
N GLY A 103 10.15 7.50 -8.59
CA GLY A 103 10.03 6.71 -9.82
C GLY A 103 8.63 6.12 -10.06
N LEU A 104 7.72 6.23 -9.08
CA LEU A 104 6.32 5.81 -9.16
C LEU A 104 5.37 7.02 -9.19
N ARG A 105 5.86 8.23 -9.49
CA ARG A 105 5.02 9.44 -9.54
C ARG A 105 3.85 9.27 -10.50
N GLY A 106 2.64 9.44 -9.99
CA GLY A 106 1.41 9.29 -10.78
C GLY A 106 1.00 7.83 -11.04
N ALA A 107 1.61 6.86 -10.33
CA ALA A 107 1.23 5.46 -10.45
C ALA A 107 -0.27 5.25 -10.22
N SER A 108 -0.92 4.49 -11.10
CA SER A 108 -2.33 4.11 -10.98
C SER A 108 -2.55 2.66 -11.42
N GLY A 109 -3.51 1.99 -10.78
CA GLY A 109 -3.83 0.59 -11.06
C GLY A 109 -4.48 -0.09 -9.85
N TYR A 110 -4.10 -1.33 -9.59
CA TYR A 110 -4.63 -2.13 -8.49
C TYR A 110 -3.57 -3.04 -7.88
N VAL A 111 -3.84 -3.52 -6.68
CA VAL A 111 -3.08 -4.57 -6.01
C VAL A 111 -4.01 -5.73 -5.69
N LEU A 112 -3.56 -6.94 -5.97
CA LEU A 112 -4.19 -8.15 -5.46
C LEU A 112 -3.55 -8.49 -4.13
N TRP A 113 -4.37 -8.38 -3.09
CA TRP A 113 -4.00 -8.54 -1.71
C TRP A 113 -4.45 -9.93 -1.25
N THR A 114 -3.51 -10.83 -1.00
CA THR A 114 -3.81 -12.24 -0.66
C THR A 114 -3.30 -12.60 0.71
N THR A 115 -4.12 -13.29 1.51
CA THR A 115 -3.69 -13.78 2.83
C THR A 115 -2.84 -15.03 2.66
N ALA A 116 -1.52 -14.89 2.78
CA ALA A 116 -0.55 -15.96 2.54
C ALA A 116 -0.37 -16.86 3.77
N LYS A 117 -0.35 -16.28 4.98
CA LYS A 117 -0.22 -17.05 6.22
C LYS A 117 -0.86 -16.31 7.40
N VAL A 118 -1.63 -17.03 8.22
CA VAL A 118 -2.19 -16.51 9.47
C VAL A 118 -1.34 -17.07 10.63
N TRP A 119 -0.77 -16.19 11.45
CA TRP A 119 0.00 -16.57 12.65
C TRP A 119 -0.82 -16.44 13.92
N SER A 120 -1.71 -15.46 13.97
CA SER A 120 -2.70 -15.27 15.02
C SER A 120 -3.84 -14.41 14.45
N GLU A 121 -4.88 -14.13 15.24
CA GLU A 121 -5.93 -13.18 14.86
C GLU A 121 -5.41 -11.76 14.56
N VAL A 122 -4.17 -11.45 14.99
CA VAL A 122 -3.58 -10.11 14.95
C VAL A 122 -2.23 -10.07 14.20
N HIS A 123 -1.88 -11.15 13.51
CA HIS A 123 -0.67 -11.20 12.68
C HIS A 123 -0.93 -12.10 11.47
N MET A 124 -0.89 -11.51 10.27
CA MET A 124 -1.11 -12.21 9.00
C MET A 124 -0.11 -11.73 7.96
N VAL A 125 0.58 -12.64 7.29
CA VAL A 125 1.43 -12.33 6.15
C VAL A 125 0.56 -12.15 4.92
N LEU A 126 0.74 -11.04 4.21
CA LEU A 126 -0.07 -10.64 3.07
C LEU A 126 0.80 -10.52 1.81
N GLU A 127 0.42 -11.20 0.73
CA GLU A 127 1.09 -11.04 -0.57
C GLU A 127 0.41 -9.92 -1.35
N LEU A 128 1.21 -9.01 -1.92
CA LEU A 128 0.75 -7.86 -2.72
C LEU A 128 1.25 -8.02 -4.17
N ASP A 129 0.42 -8.55 -5.07
CA ASP A 129 0.71 -8.55 -6.51
C ASP A 129 0.25 -7.20 -7.09
N VAL A 130 1.20 -6.31 -7.38
CA VAL A 130 0.94 -4.93 -7.79
C VAL A 130 0.88 -4.84 -9.32
N HIS A 131 -0.25 -4.36 -9.83
CA HIS A 131 -0.51 -4.11 -11.25
C HIS A 131 -0.75 -2.62 -11.43
N ALA A 132 0.32 -1.88 -11.73
CA ALA A 132 0.25 -0.42 -11.86
C ALA A 132 0.95 0.08 -13.13
N SER A 133 0.55 1.26 -13.58
CA SER A 133 1.20 1.99 -14.65
C SER A 133 1.61 3.36 -14.17
N VAL A 134 2.76 3.83 -14.67
CA VAL A 134 3.25 5.18 -14.43
C VAL A 134 3.07 5.98 -15.72
N PRO A 135 2.61 7.23 -15.66
CA PRO A 135 2.61 8.14 -16.80
C PRO A 135 4.00 8.19 -17.45
N LEU A 136 4.05 8.38 -18.76
CA LEU A 136 5.33 8.69 -19.40
C LEU A 136 5.76 10.09 -18.94
N PRO A 137 7.07 10.39 -18.88
CA PRO A 137 7.52 11.77 -18.76
C PRO A 137 6.88 12.57 -19.90
N ASP A 138 6.28 13.71 -19.57
CA ASP A 138 5.78 14.61 -20.61
C ASP A 138 6.98 15.10 -21.42
N GLU A 139 6.99 14.86 -22.74
CA GLU A 139 8.10 15.26 -23.62
C GLU A 139 8.17 16.79 -23.82
N ASP A 140 7.18 17.54 -23.30
CA ASP A 140 6.98 18.97 -23.54
C ASP A 140 7.07 19.84 -22.26
N ASP A 141 7.60 19.34 -21.15
CA ASP A 141 7.64 20.07 -19.85
C ASP A 141 8.80 21.09 -19.75
N ASP A 142 8.92 21.97 -20.76
CA ASP A 142 9.81 23.14 -20.74
C ASP A 142 9.07 24.41 -20.23
N ASP A 143 7.81 24.30 -19.80
CA ASP A 143 7.01 25.42 -19.29
C ASP A 143 6.36 25.11 -17.92
N ASN A 144 7.15 25.38 -16.88
CA ASN A 144 6.77 26.05 -15.64
C ASN A 144 5.25 26.22 -15.34
N ASP A 145 4.68 25.34 -14.52
CA ASP A 145 3.53 25.64 -13.66
C ASP A 145 3.65 24.91 -12.31
N VAL A 146 4.66 25.32 -11.52
CA VAL A 146 4.69 24.99 -10.10
C VAL A 146 3.56 25.79 -9.44
N LEU A 147 2.48 25.11 -9.05
CA LEU A 147 1.56 25.60 -8.03
C LEU A 147 2.34 25.72 -6.70
N VAL A 148 3.01 26.86 -6.52
CA VAL A 148 3.43 27.33 -5.21
C VAL A 148 2.12 27.63 -4.49
N LEU A 149 1.75 26.79 -3.52
CA LEU A 149 0.72 27.15 -2.54
C LEU A 149 1.25 28.39 -1.81
N GLY A 150 0.80 29.56 -2.27
CA GLY A 150 1.25 30.85 -1.80
C GLY A 150 1.11 30.95 -0.29
N SER A 151 2.19 31.36 0.36
CA SER A 151 2.16 32.07 1.63
C SER A 151 1.01 33.09 1.60
N ARG A 152 0.11 32.99 2.58
CA ARG A 152 -0.71 34.12 2.99
C ARG A 152 -0.27 34.47 4.41
N ASP A 153 0.66 35.41 4.49
CA ASP A 153 0.77 36.28 5.65
C ASP A 153 -0.57 37.02 5.83
N ALA A 154 -1.16 36.86 7.01
CA ALA A 154 -2.13 37.78 7.61
C ALA A 154 -2.06 37.64 9.14
#